data_AF-A0A917TXC6-F1
#
_entry.id   AF-A0A917TXC6-F1
#
_cell.length_a   1.000
_cell.length_b   1.000
_cell.length_c   1.000
_cell.angle_alpha   90.00
_cell.angle_beta   90.00
_cell.angle_gamma   90.00
#
_symmetry.space_group_name_H-M   'P 1'
#
loop_
_entity.id
_entity.type
_entity.pdbx_description
1 polymer ?
#
loop_
_entity_poly.entity_id
_entity_poly.type
_entity_poly.pdbx_seq_one_letter_code
_entity_poly.pdbx_strand_id
1 'polypeptide(L)' 'MPLKPCPSCSHSVSTQAESCPKCGHPINPKTNTKTTYIEEKSSGLSFWGVVGAVILAIIILSFC' A
#
# COMPACT_ATOMS: atom_id res chain seq x y z
N MET A 1 -4.28 25.91 -17.90
CA MET A 1 -3.34 25.39 -16.89
C MET A 1 -4.08 25.29 -15.55
N PRO A 2 -4.32 24.09 -14.98
CA PRO A 2 -5.00 23.97 -13.70
C PRO A 2 -4.02 24.22 -12.55
N LEU A 3 -4.25 25.29 -11.78
CA LEU A 3 -3.58 25.54 -10.52
C LEU A 3 -4.49 25.05 -9.40
N LYS A 4 -3.96 24.28 -8.45
CA LYS A 4 -4.71 23.83 -7.27
C LYS A 4 -4.21 24.54 -6.02
N PRO A 5 -5.09 24.96 -5.10
CA PRO A 5 -4.66 25.52 -3.83
C PRO A 5 -3.99 24.42 -2.98
N CYS A 6 -2.86 24.75 -2.37
CA CYS A 6 -2.22 23.88 -1.39
C CYS A 6 -3.13 23.75 -0.15
N PRO A 7 -3.44 22.53 0.33
CA PRO A 7 -4.31 22.33 1.50
C PRO A 7 -3.69 22.81 2.82
N SER A 8 -2.38 23.05 2.86
CA SER A 8 -1.66 23.44 4.08
C SER A 8 -1.42 24.95 4.18
N CYS A 9 -1.24 25.66 3.08
CA CYS A 9 -0.89 27.09 3.10
C CYS A 9 -1.73 27.96 2.16
N SER A 10 -2.77 27.39 1.56
CA SER A 10 -3.72 28.04 0.64
C SER A 10 -3.07 28.75 -0.55
N HIS A 11 -1.82 28.40 -0.87
CA HIS A 11 -1.09 28.99 -1.98
C HIS A 11 -1.43 28.25 -3.28
N SER A 12 -1.63 28.99 -4.36
CA SER A 12 -1.81 28.41 -5.69
C SER A 12 -0.54 27.70 -6.12
N VAL A 13 -0.62 26.39 -6.34
CA VAL A 13 0.48 25.55 -6.82
C VAL A 13 0.04 24.79 -8.06
N SER A 14 1.00 24.44 -8.93
CA SER A 14 0.70 23.62 -10.11
C SER A 14 0.20 22.25 -9.66
N THR A 15 -0.84 21.71 -10.31
CA THR A 15 -1.33 20.35 -10.03
C THR A 15 -0.25 19.28 -10.21
N GLN A 16 0.77 19.59 -11.01
CA GLN A 16 1.92 18.74 -11.31
C GLN A 16 3.11 18.93 -10.35
N ALA A 17 3.06 19.90 -9.43
CA ALA A 17 4.15 20.10 -8.48
C ALA A 17 4.21 18.93 -7.48
N GLU A 18 5.41 18.36 -7.29
CA GLU A 18 5.64 17.28 -6.32
C GLU A 18 5.50 17.78 -4.88
N SER A 19 5.93 19.02 -4.63
CA SER A 19 5.86 19.67 -3.31
C SER A 19 5.53 21.15 -3.45
N CYS A 20 4.90 21.71 -2.42
CA CYS A 20 4.59 23.14 -2.37
C CYS A 20 5.87 23.94 -2.10
N PRO A 21 6.25 24.92 -2.94
CA PRO A 21 7.46 25.71 -2.72
C PRO A 21 7.36 26.66 -1.52
N LYS A 22 6.15 26.91 -1.00
CA LYS A 22 5.92 27.87 0.09
C LYS A 22 5.88 27.22 1.48
N CYS A 23 5.32 26.01 1.59
CA CYS A 23 5.21 25.31 2.87
C CYS A 23 5.93 23.97 2.92
N GLY A 24 6.46 23.46 1.81
CA GLY A 24 7.10 22.15 1.74
C GLY A 24 6.13 20.96 1.79
N HIS A 25 4.81 21.20 1.85
CA HIS A 25 3.82 20.12 1.91
C HIS A 25 3.78 19.35 0.59
N PRO A 26 3.77 18.01 0.60
CA PRO A 26 3.70 17.20 -0.62
C PRO A 26 2.33 17.39 -1.29
N ILE A 27 2.35 17.87 -2.53
CA ILE A 27 1.14 18.25 -3.29
C ILE A 27 0.66 17.12 -4.18
N ASN A 28 1.60 16.29 -4.61
CA ASN A 28 1.37 15.04 -5.26
C ASN A 28 2.18 14.04 -4.43
N PRO A 29 1.59 13.37 -3.43
CA PRO A 29 2.09 12.07 -3.12
C PRO A 29 1.89 11.31 -4.42
N LYS A 30 2.92 11.26 -5.27
CA LYS A 30 3.14 10.08 -6.06
C LYS A 30 3.14 9.03 -4.98
N THR A 31 1.98 8.40 -4.78
CA THR A 31 1.89 7.07 -4.24
C THR A 31 2.89 6.37 -5.10
N ASN A 32 4.10 6.28 -4.57
CA ASN A 32 5.05 5.32 -4.98
C ASN A 32 4.24 4.07 -4.68
N THR A 33 3.54 3.59 -5.71
CA THR A 33 3.78 2.28 -6.24
C THR A 33 5.27 1.96 -6.06
N LYS A 34 5.66 1.73 -4.80
CA LYS A 34 6.44 0.57 -4.47
C LYS A 34 5.50 -0.52 -4.99
N THR A 35 5.69 -1.07 -6.19
CA THR A 35 6.95 -1.72 -6.60
C THR A 35 7.66 -2.23 -5.38
N THR A 36 6.95 -3.10 -4.69
CA THR A 36 7.47 -4.41 -4.42
C THR A 36 6.25 -5.32 -4.40
N TYR A 37 6.01 -6.10 -5.45
CA TYR A 37 6.33 -7.53 -5.36
C TYR A 37 7.58 -7.82 -4.51
N ILE A 38 7.54 -7.45 -3.23
CA ILE A 38 7.87 -8.44 -2.23
C ILE A 38 6.58 -9.22 -2.22
N GLU A 39 6.66 -10.53 -2.40
CA GLU A 39 5.70 -11.40 -1.74
C GLU A 39 5.69 -11.00 -0.27
N GLU A 40 4.91 -9.97 0.09
CA GLU A 40 4.50 -9.69 1.46
C GLU A 40 3.46 -10.76 1.82
N LYS A 41 3.86 -12.02 1.67
CA LYS A 41 3.57 -12.98 2.70
C LYS A 41 4.50 -12.60 3.85
N SER A 42 4.18 -11.47 4.50
CA SER A 42 4.43 -11.30 5.92
C SER A 42 3.77 -12.52 6.57
N SER A 43 4.56 -13.58 6.62
CA SER A 43 4.19 -14.89 7.13
C SER A 43 4.38 -14.80 8.63
N GLY A 44 3.69 -13.85 9.27
CA GLY A 44 3.06 -14.23 10.52
C GLY A 44 2.15 -15.38 10.12
N LEU A 45 2.44 -16.60 10.58
CA LEU A 45 1.66 -17.79 10.30
C LEU A 45 0.26 -17.55 10.90
N SER A 46 -0.59 -16.82 10.19
CA SER A 46 -1.94 -16.50 10.63
C SER A 46 -2.59 -17.82 10.98
N PHE A 47 -3.25 -17.87 12.14
CA PHE A 47 -3.88 -19.10 12.64
C PHE A 47 -4.69 -19.83 11.56
N TRP A 48 -5.28 -19.08 10.62
CA TRP A 48 -6.00 -19.62 9.48
C TRP A 48 -5.16 -20.43 8.48
N GLY A 49 -3.88 -20.08 8.29
CA GLY A 49 -2.94 -20.87 7.49
C GLY A 49 -2.58 -22.20 8.14
N VAL A 50 -2.43 -22.23 9.47
CA VAL A 50 -2.17 -23.48 10.22
C VAL A 50 -3.39 -24.39 10.17
N VAL A 51 -4.58 -23.83 10.42
CA VAL A 51 -5.85 -24.57 10.36
C VAL A 51 -6.07 -25.16 8.97
N GLY A 52 -5.82 -24.39 7.90
CA GLY A 52 -5.94 -24.90 6.52
C GLY A 52 -4.98 -26.06 6.22
N ALA A 53 -3.73 -25.98 6.68
CA ALA A 53 -2.73 -27.03 6.48
C ALA A 53 -3.11 -28.35 7.20
N VAL A 54 -3.60 -28.25 8.44
CA VAL A 54 -4.01 -29.42 9.23
C VAL A 54 -5.22 -30.11 8.60
N ILE A 55 -6.24 -29.35 8.18
CA ILE A 55 -7.43 -29.90 7.53
C ILE A 55 -7.06 -30.63 6.25
N LEU A 56 -6.19 -30.04 5.41
CA LEU A 56 -5.75 -30.66 4.16
C LEU A 56 -5.04 -31.99 4.40
N ALA A 57 -4.15 -32.05 5.40
CA ALA A 57 -3.42 -33.27 5.74
C ALA A 57 -4.35 -34.39 6.21
N ILE A 58 -5.35 -34.08 7.04
CA ILE A 58 -6.33 -35.07 7.53
C ILE A 58 -7.15 -35.63 6.37
N ILE A 59 -7.57 -34.78 5.43
CA ILE A 59 -8.31 -35.24 4.23
C ILE A 59 -7.45 -36.21 3.43
N ILE A 60 -6.21 -35.87 3.12
CA ILE A 60 -5.32 -36.74 2.34
C ILE A 60 -5.12 -38.09 3.04
N LEU A 61 -4.89 -38.09 4.36
CA LEU A 61 -4.72 -39.32 5.14
C LEU A 61 -6.00 -40.16 5.28
N SER A 62 -7.18 -39.54 5.13
CA SER A 62 -8.45 -40.25 5.17
C SER A 62 -8.81 -40.89 3.82
N PHE A 63 -8.25 -40.37 2.72
CA PHE A 63 -8.51 -40.83 1.36
C PHE A 63 -7.37 -41.68 0.75
N CYS A 64 -6.22 -41.78 1.43
CA CYS A 64 -5.14 -42.74 1.16
C CYS A 64 -5.25 -43.96 2.07
#